data_AF-A0A6C1QGH3-F1
#
_entry.id   AF-A0A6C1QGH3-F1
#
_cell.length_a   1.000
_cell.length_b   1.000
_cell.length_c   1.000
_cell.angle_alpha   90.00
_cell.angle_beta   90.00
_cell.angle_gamma   90.00
#
_symmetry.space_group_name_H-M   'P 1'
#
loop_
_entity.id
_entity.type
_entity.pdbx_description
1 polymer ?
#
loop_
_entity_poly.entity_id
_entity_poly.type
_entity_poly.pdbx_seq_one_letter_code
_entity_poly.pdbx_strand_id
1 'polypeptide(L)'
;MTGAAGHISDMIARIRMNESAIRRKRYFKEARAEYIRAAKQKNLDYHRATPEQLEAIRELVIQNRRKDQISFFIAMGLSVFLSIFVIWGLWAWFKSAVNY
;
A
#
# COMPACT_ATOMS: atom_id res chain seq x y z
N MET A 1 6.13 -34.36 -28.21
CA MET A 1 6.95 -33.13 -28.26
C MET A 1 6.03 -31.91 -28.12
N THR A 2 5.73 -31.48 -26.89
CA THR A 2 4.75 -30.40 -26.59
C THR A 2 5.30 -29.35 -25.62
N GLY A 3 6.60 -29.38 -25.31
CA GLY A 3 7.23 -28.48 -24.32
C GLY A 3 7.51 -27.04 -24.81
N ALA A 4 7.53 -26.80 -26.12
CA ALA A 4 7.89 -25.48 -26.68
C ALA A 4 6.72 -24.46 -26.62
N ALA A 5 5.48 -24.91 -26.74
CA ALA A 5 4.30 -24.03 -26.75
C ALA A 5 4.04 -23.37 -25.39
N GLY A 6 4.34 -24.07 -24.28
CA GLY A 6 4.20 -23.53 -22.92
C GLY A 6 5.26 -22.48 -22.57
N HIS A 7 6.49 -22.62 -23.08
CA HIS A 7 7.55 -21.64 -22.86
C HIS A 7 7.31 -20.33 -23.61
N ILE A 8 6.82 -20.42 -24.85
CA ILE A 8 6.51 -19.24 -25.66
C ILE A 8 5.30 -18.50 -25.09
N SER A 9 4.26 -19.21 -24.63
CA SER A 9 3.10 -18.58 -24.00
C SER A 9 3.45 -17.88 -22.68
N ASP A 10 4.29 -18.48 -21.84
CA ASP A 10 4.75 -17.87 -20.59
C ASP A 10 5.62 -16.63 -20.86
N MET A 11 6.48 -16.69 -21.89
CA MET A 11 7.28 -15.55 -22.32
C MET A 11 6.41 -14.40 -22.85
N ILE A 12 5.40 -14.69 -23.67
CA ILE A 12 4.43 -13.69 -24.16
C ILE A 12 3.64 -13.08 -23.00
N ALA A 13 3.22 -13.89 -22.03
CA ALA A 13 2.51 -13.40 -20.84
C ALA A 13 3.38 -12.44 -20.01
N ARG A 14 4.65 -12.76 -19.80
CA ARG A 14 5.61 -11.88 -19.11
C ARG A 14 5.88 -10.59 -19.87
N ILE A 15 6.03 -10.66 -21.20
CA ILE A 15 6.18 -9.46 -22.04
C ILE A 15 4.94 -8.57 -21.92
N ARG A 16 3.73 -9.15 -22.01
CA ARG A 16 2.47 -8.42 -21.90
C ARG A 16 2.27 -7.82 -20.51
N MET A 17 2.66 -8.54 -19.45
CA MET A 17 2.65 -8.01 -18.09
C MET A 17 3.62 -6.84 -17.93
N ASN A 18 4.84 -6.94 -18.45
CA ASN A 18 5.82 -5.85 -18.43
C ASN A 18 5.34 -4.64 -19.22
N GLU A 19 4.71 -4.84 -20.37
CA GLU A 19 4.12 -3.76 -21.16
C GLU A 19 2.98 -3.07 -20.40
N SER A 20 2.14 -3.85 -19.72
CA SER A 20 1.08 -3.31 -18.86
C SER A 20 1.64 -2.53 -17.66
N ALA A 21 2.78 -2.96 -17.11
CA ALA A 21 3.48 -2.24 -16.06
C ALA A 21 4.02 -0.90 -16.59
N ILE A 22 4.67 -0.88 -17.75
CA ILE A 22 5.16 0.35 -18.40
C ILE A 22 4.00 1.33 -18.66
N ARG A 23 2.81 0.85 -19.04
CA ARG A 23 1.61 1.68 -19.22
C ARG A 23 1.05 2.22 -17.89
N ARG A 24 1.25 1.54 -16.76
CA ARG A 24 0.93 2.02 -15.40
C ARG A 24 1.95 3.06 -14.90
N LYS A 25 2.29 4.06 -15.73
CA LYS A 25 3.22 5.17 -15.40
C LYS A 25 2.90 5.84 -14.06
N ARG A 26 1.61 5.85 -13.66
CA ARG A 26 1.16 6.41 -12.38
C ARG A 26 1.76 5.66 -11.19
N TYR A 27 1.78 4.33 -11.22
CA TYR A 27 2.35 3.50 -10.17
C TYR A 27 3.86 3.74 -10.01
N PHE A 28 4.57 3.90 -11.12
CA PHE A 28 5.99 4.23 -11.12
C PHE A 28 6.26 5.66 -10.65
N LYS A 29 5.40 6.62 -10.98
CA LYS A 29 5.50 8.01 -10.46
C LYS A 29 5.28 8.06 -8.95
N GLU A 30 4.26 7.38 -8.45
CA GLU A 30 3.93 7.34 -7.02
C GLU A 30 5.01 6.60 -6.23
N ALA A 31 5.46 5.43 -6.72
CA ALA A 31 6.58 4.71 -6.11
C ALA A 31 7.85 5.59 -6.09
N ARG A 32 8.22 6.21 -7.22
CA ARG A 32 9.39 7.12 -7.27
C ARG A 32 9.24 8.29 -6.29
N ALA A 33 8.04 8.83 -6.12
CA ALA A 33 7.79 9.90 -5.16
C ALA A 33 8.01 9.43 -3.71
N GLU A 34 7.62 8.20 -3.35
CA GLU A 34 7.92 7.61 -2.04
C GLU A 34 9.42 7.49 -1.79
N TYR A 35 10.18 6.99 -2.76
CA TYR A 35 11.64 6.89 -2.63
C TYR A 35 12.31 8.26 -2.50
N ILE A 36 11.87 9.27 -3.26
CA ILE A 36 12.38 10.65 -3.14
C ILE A 36 12.02 11.23 -1.76
N ARG A 37 10.82 10.99 -1.24
CA ARG A 37 10.42 11.43 0.11
C ARG A 37 11.25 10.75 1.19
N ALA A 38 11.48 9.45 1.08
CA ALA A 38 12.32 8.70 2.00
C ALA A 38 13.79 9.17 1.97
N ALA A 39 14.32 9.48 0.78
CA ALA A 39 15.64 10.10 0.63
C ALA A 39 15.72 11.45 1.35
N LYS A 40 14.71 12.31 1.18
CA LYS A 40 14.61 13.59 1.91
C LYS A 40 14.55 13.40 3.42
N GLN A 41 13.83 12.40 3.94
CA GLN A 41 13.78 12.09 5.37
C GLN A 41 15.17 11.73 5.94
N LYS A 42 16.04 11.16 5.12
CA LYS A 42 17.44 10.85 5.47
C LYS A 42 18.43 11.95 5.12
N ASN A 43 17.97 13.11 4.63
CA ASN A 43 18.79 14.20 4.11
C ASN A 43 19.74 13.76 2.97
N LEU A 44 19.30 12.82 2.14
CA LEU A 44 20.05 12.30 0.99
C LEU A 44 19.46 12.79 -0.33
N ASP A 45 20.32 13.06 -1.31
CA ASP A 45 19.89 13.30 -2.69
C ASP A 45 19.72 11.96 -3.41
N TYR A 46 18.47 11.59 -3.68
CA TYR A 46 18.13 10.34 -4.36
C TYR A 46 18.84 10.15 -5.70
N HIS A 47 19.15 11.23 -6.42
CA HIS A 47 19.79 11.17 -7.74
C HIS A 47 21.31 11.00 -7.68
N ARG A 48 21.92 11.28 -6.53
CA ARG A 48 23.37 11.19 -6.31
C ARG A 48 23.76 10.18 -5.24
N ALA A 49 22.79 9.44 -4.72
CA ALA A 49 22.99 8.47 -3.65
C ALA A 49 23.88 7.31 -4.10
N THR A 50 24.80 6.89 -3.23
CA THR A 50 25.60 5.68 -3.44
C THR A 50 24.73 4.42 -3.33
N PRO A 51 25.19 3.25 -3.81
CA PRO A 51 24.43 2.00 -3.68
C PRO A 51 24.01 1.68 -2.25
N GLU A 52 24.88 1.95 -1.28
CA GLU A 52 24.64 1.71 0.15
C GLU A 52 23.58 2.67 0.69
N GLN A 53 23.61 3.93 0.23
CA GLN A 53 22.60 4.94 0.59
C GLN A 53 21.23 4.61 0.00
N LEU A 54 21.19 4.07 -1.22
CA LEU A 54 19.94 3.61 -1.85
C LEU A 54 19.33 2.44 -1.09
N GLU A 55 20.14 1.54 -0.54
CA GLU A 55 19.67 0.45 0.31
C GLU A 55 19.03 0.97 1.60
N ALA A 56 19.67 1.93 2.27
CA ALA A 56 19.11 2.59 3.46
C ALA A 56 17.78 3.32 3.16
N ILE A 57 17.64 3.94 1.98
CA ILE A 57 16.39 4.58 1.54
C ILE A 57 15.32 3.49 1.31
N ARG A 58 15.68 2.37 0.69
CA ARG A 58 14.76 1.26 0.44
C ARG A 58 14.22 0.66 1.73
N GLU A 59 15.07 0.42 2.72
CA GLU A 59 14.65 -0.06 4.03
C GLU A 59 13.66 0.90 4.69
N LEU A 60 13.92 2.21 4.59
CA LEU A 60 13.02 3.23 5.13
C LEU A 60 11.65 3.20 4.45
N VAL A 61 11.60 3.06 3.13
CA VAL A 61 10.33 2.91 2.39
C VAL A 61 9.56 1.69 2.89
N ILE A 62 10.24 0.56 3.10
CA ILE A 62 9.60 -0.68 3.62
C ILE A 62 9.05 -0.44 5.03
N GLN A 63 9.82 0.21 5.90
CA GLN A 63 9.37 0.52 7.27
C GLN A 63 8.17 1.46 7.29
N ASN A 64 8.18 2.52 6.46
CA ASN A 64 7.07 3.45 6.35
C ASN A 64 5.79 2.74 5.89
N ARG A 65 5.88 1.89 4.86
CA ARG A 65 4.72 1.11 4.40
C ARG A 65 4.16 0.18 5.46
N ARG A 66 5.02 -0.46 6.27
CA ARG A 66 4.56 -1.28 7.41
C ARG A 66 3.82 -0.45 8.44
N LYS A 67 4.34 0.74 8.79
CA LYS A 67 3.68 1.66 9.72
C LYS A 67 2.32 2.15 9.19
N ASP A 68 2.23 2.43 7.90
CA ASP A 68 0.97 2.84 7.27
C ASP A 68 -0.06 1.72 7.30
N GLN A 69 0.35 0.47 7.02
CA GLN A 69 -0.52 -0.69 7.15
C GLN A 69 -1.03 -0.88 8.57
N ILE A 70 -0.16 -0.80 9.58
CA ILE A 70 -0.56 -0.91 10.99
C ILE A 70 -1.56 0.20 11.34
N SER A 71 -1.26 1.44 10.96
CA SER A 71 -2.13 2.60 11.21
C SER A 71 -3.48 2.43 10.53
N PHE A 72 -3.50 1.87 9.32
CA PHE A 72 -4.74 1.54 8.60
C PHE A 72 -5.56 0.48 9.35
N PHE A 73 -4.95 -0.60 9.83
CA PHE A 73 -5.65 -1.62 10.61
C PHE A 73 -6.21 -1.05 11.92
N ILE A 74 -5.45 -0.19 12.60
CA ILE A 74 -5.90 0.50 13.81
C ILE A 74 -7.11 1.40 13.50
N ALA A 75 -7.00 2.24 12.46
CA ALA A 75 -8.08 3.15 12.06
C ALA A 75 -9.35 2.39 11.66
N MET A 76 -9.20 1.28 10.93
CA MET A 76 -10.31 0.39 10.58
C MET A 76 -10.98 -0.21 11.82
N GLY A 77 -10.20 -0.72 12.77
CA GLY A 77 -10.72 -1.25 14.04
C GLY A 77 -11.48 -0.19 14.85
N LEU A 78 -10.92 1.01 14.97
CA LEU A 78 -11.57 2.16 15.62
C LEU A 78 -12.90 2.53 14.94
N SER A 79 -12.92 2.58 13.61
CA SER A 79 -14.14 2.89 12.84
C SER A 79 -15.25 1.88 13.10
N VAL A 80 -14.93 0.59 13.14
CA VAL A 80 -15.91 -0.47 13.44
C VAL A 80 -16.41 -0.34 14.88
N PHE A 81 -15.49 -0.13 15.83
CA PHE A 81 -15.84 0.01 17.24
C PHE A 81 -16.78 1.21 17.49
N LEU A 82 -16.44 2.38 16.92
CA LEU A 82 -17.29 3.57 16.99
C LEU A 82 -18.68 3.33 16.37
N SER A 83 -18.74 2.64 15.25
CA SER A 83 -20.02 2.32 14.59
C SER A 83 -20.90 1.44 15.47
N ILE A 84 -20.33 0.40 16.11
CA ILE A 84 -21.05 -0.46 17.05
C ILE A 84 -21.56 0.35 18.25
N PHE A 85 -20.72 1.23 18.80
CA PHE A 85 -21.08 2.07 19.94
C PHE A 85 -22.27 3.00 19.62
N VAL A 86 -22.25 3.63 18.45
CA VAL A 86 -23.35 4.48 17.98
C VAL A 86 -24.64 3.68 17.81
N ILE A 87 -24.59 2.51 17.17
CA ILE A 87 -25.77 1.65 17.00
C ILE A 87 -26.35 1.23 18.35
N TRP A 88 -25.48 0.83 19.29
CA TRP A 88 -25.92 0.42 20.62
C TRP A 88 -26.56 1.57 21.41
N GLY A 89 -25.99 2.77 21.32
CA GLY A 89 -26.56 3.98 21.93
C GLY A 89 -27.93 4.32 21.35
N LEU A 90 -28.10 4.26 20.03
CA LEU A 90 -29.39 4.48 19.38
C LEU A 90 -30.43 3.41 19.78
N TRP A 91 -30.02 2.15 19.89
CA TRP A 91 -30.91 1.07 20.32
C TRP A 91 -31.37 1.24 21.77
N ALA A 92 -30.45 1.60 22.68
CA ALA A 92 -30.77 1.88 24.07
C ALA A 92 -31.72 3.08 24.21
N TRP A 93 -31.47 4.14 23.43
CA TRP A 93 -32.36 5.31 23.38
C TRP A 93 -33.76 4.94 22.87
N PHE A 94 -33.85 4.20 21.77
CA PHE A 94 -35.13 3.75 21.21
C PHE A 94 -35.91 2.88 22.21
N LYS A 95 -35.23 1.94 22.88
CA LYS A 95 -35.85 1.10 23.92
C LYS A 95 -36.36 1.93 25.10
N SER A 96 -35.63 2.96 25.51
CA SER A 96 -36.08 3.87 26.56
C SER A 96 -37.26 4.73 26.12
N ALA A 97 -37.33 5.14 24.86
CA ALA A 97 -38.40 5.98 24.34
C ALA A 97 -39.72 5.22 24.11
N VAL A 98 -39.67 3.91 23.84
CA VAL A 98 -40.84 3.05 23.61
C VAL A 98 -41.46 2.50 24.91
N ASN A 99 -40.68 2.45 26.01
CA ASN A 99 -41.14 1.97 27.31
C ASN A 99 -41.78 3.07 28.21
N TYR A 100 -42.00 4.26 27.65
CA TYR A 100 -42.82 5.34 28.22
C TYR A 100 -44.09 5.49 27.39
#